data_AF-A0A317W1F2-F1
#
_entry.id   AF-A0A317W1F2-F1
#
_cell.length_a   1.000
_cell.length_b   1.000
_cell.length_c   1.000
_cell.angle_alpha   90.00
_cell.angle_beta   90.00
_cell.angle_gamma   90.00
#
_symmetry.space_group_name_H-M   'P 1'
#
loop_
_entity.id
_entity.type
_entity.pdbx_description
1 polymer ?
#
loop_
_entity_poly.entity_id
_entity_poly.type
_entity_poly.pdbx_seq_one_letter_code
_entity_poly.pdbx_strand_id
1 'polypeptide(L)'
;MSASLAPSLHDVLSDLHNRPYPHVPNPPSCKKRASVALILRVRPTYHHWPDASSLSPPDASASVPQRLQTFFAQDWVQNGEPEALFIKRASRVGDRWTGHVALPGGKRDPEDVDDKAAAIREAVEEIGLDLTTSDCIHVGNLPERVVTSSWGTVPLMVLCPYVFLLTSSDSPTLRLQPTEVASTHWVPLRALLSSSLRTVEHVDMTQRLANMGGLLARLAYRSMMGYMQFSAIRLAPTESLQCNTTPGYLPEGNQPSTSLFQRWKSWCMGSQTHFSNQDRPLLLWGLTLGIMADFLDMLPPHTAVQLWKYPNFTALDLRFIINVLTYRLRKHNRSQVRSGARPSNTAVDSQTAALPVTKTTATNGNAEHNQVGIGGLGVGRYFGSSDTDPTGSAYAVGIMLRGYYERVRIGIYIIVAWRIALGSTAAIYAWKLLRRLK
;
A
#
# COMPACT_ATOMS: atom_id res chain seq x y z
N MET A 1 4.08 27.20 -10.49
CA MET A 1 3.26 26.27 -11.27
C MET A 1 3.92 24.90 -11.16
N SER A 2 3.26 23.89 -10.57
CA SER A 2 3.81 22.53 -10.61
C SER A 2 3.71 22.03 -12.05
N ALA A 3 4.77 21.42 -12.57
CA ALA A 3 4.74 20.79 -13.89
C ALA A 3 3.60 19.76 -13.94
N SER A 4 2.90 19.68 -15.08
CA SER A 4 1.86 18.68 -15.31
C SER A 4 2.46 17.27 -15.18
N LEU A 5 1.75 16.38 -14.48
CA LEU A 5 2.14 14.97 -14.34
C LEU A 5 1.69 14.11 -15.53
N ALA A 6 0.85 14.65 -16.43
CA ALA A 6 0.29 13.89 -17.54
C ALA A 6 1.35 13.33 -18.51
N PRO A 7 2.39 14.09 -18.93
CA PRO A 7 3.46 13.54 -19.79
C PRO A 7 4.22 12.40 -19.10
N SER A 8 4.57 12.55 -17.83
CA SER A 8 5.26 11.50 -17.08
C SER A 8 4.37 10.27 -16.88
N LEU A 9 3.06 10.45 -16.72
CA LEU A 9 2.13 9.33 -16.66
C LEU A 9 2.08 8.58 -17.99
N HIS A 10 2.06 9.28 -19.13
CA HIS A 10 2.11 8.65 -20.45
C HIS A 10 3.32 7.73 -20.60
N ASP A 11 4.52 8.20 -20.20
CA ASP A 11 5.75 7.42 -20.27
C ASP A 11 5.68 6.17 -19.37
N VAL A 12 5.17 6.32 -18.15
CA VAL A 12 4.99 5.20 -17.21
C VAL A 12 4.01 4.17 -17.74
N LEU A 13 2.86 4.58 -18.26
CA LEU A 13 1.84 3.65 -18.78
C LEU A 13 2.32 2.95 -20.06
N SER A 14 2.98 3.68 -20.96
CA SER A 14 3.61 3.10 -22.14
C SER A 14 4.66 2.06 -21.76
N ASP A 15 5.44 2.34 -20.72
CA ASP A 15 6.43 1.38 -20.24
C ASP A 15 5.82 0.12 -19.63
N LEU A 16 4.83 0.29 -18.75
CA LEU A 16 4.12 -0.83 -18.14
C LEU A 16 3.46 -1.74 -19.17
N HIS A 17 2.98 -1.16 -20.28
CA HIS A 17 2.43 -1.91 -21.38
C HIS A 17 3.50 -2.70 -22.15
N ASN A 18 4.55 -2.02 -22.60
CA ASN A 18 5.63 -2.63 -23.39
C ASN A 18 6.41 -3.66 -22.59
N ARG A 19 6.46 -3.46 -21.27
CA ARG A 19 7.18 -4.32 -20.35
C ARG A 19 6.23 -4.63 -19.17
N PRO A 20 5.45 -5.71 -19.25
CA PRO A 20 4.65 -6.20 -18.12
C PRO A 20 5.51 -6.90 -17.05
N TYR A 21 5.04 -6.93 -15.82
CA TYR A 21 5.70 -7.67 -14.74
C TYR A 21 5.45 -9.18 -14.89
N PRO A 22 6.44 -10.03 -14.57
CA PRO A 22 6.29 -11.47 -14.63
C PRO A 22 5.28 -11.96 -13.60
N HIS A 23 4.62 -13.06 -13.95
CA HIS A 23 3.71 -13.77 -13.07
C HIS A 23 4.45 -14.39 -11.89
N VAL A 24 3.89 -14.26 -10.68
CA VAL A 24 4.40 -14.89 -9.46
C VAL A 24 3.55 -16.13 -9.16
N PRO A 25 4.13 -17.35 -9.23
CA PRO A 25 3.38 -18.55 -8.96
C PRO A 25 2.97 -18.62 -7.49
N ASN A 26 1.89 -19.35 -7.24
CA ASN A 26 1.41 -19.60 -5.89
C ASN A 26 2.44 -20.40 -5.06
N PRO A 27 2.72 -19.98 -3.81
CA PRO A 27 3.51 -20.81 -2.90
C PRO A 27 2.85 -22.17 -2.68
N PRO A 28 3.61 -23.26 -2.45
CA PRO A 28 3.06 -24.61 -2.33
C PRO A 28 1.93 -24.76 -1.29
N SER A 29 1.97 -23.96 -0.22
CA SER A 29 1.00 -23.97 0.87
C SER A 29 -0.21 -23.06 0.67
N CYS A 30 -0.30 -22.31 -0.44
CA CYS A 30 -1.33 -21.31 -0.66
C CYS A 30 -1.89 -21.36 -2.09
N LYS A 31 -3.18 -21.66 -2.24
CA LYS A 31 -3.88 -21.66 -3.54
C LYS A 31 -4.64 -20.37 -3.85
N LYS A 32 -4.73 -19.45 -2.89
CA LYS A 32 -5.58 -18.26 -3.03
C LYS A 32 -4.87 -17.17 -3.83
N ARG A 33 -5.58 -16.54 -4.75
CA ARG A 33 -5.17 -15.31 -5.44
C ARG A 33 -6.27 -14.27 -5.28
N ALA A 34 -5.86 -13.02 -5.26
CA ALA A 34 -6.76 -11.87 -5.24
C ALA A 34 -6.21 -10.83 -6.21
N SER A 35 -7.11 -10.06 -6.82
CA SER A 35 -6.75 -9.08 -7.83
C SER A 35 -7.37 -7.74 -7.51
N VAL A 36 -6.66 -6.66 -7.85
CA VAL A 36 -7.13 -5.29 -7.61
C VAL A 36 -6.92 -4.43 -8.86
N ALA A 37 -7.84 -3.51 -9.10
CA ALA A 37 -7.80 -2.58 -10.22
C ALA A 37 -7.29 -1.21 -9.75
N LEU A 38 -6.10 -0.81 -10.24
CA LEU A 38 -5.66 0.58 -10.22
C LEU A 38 -6.29 1.31 -11.40
N ILE A 39 -7.37 2.03 -11.13
CA ILE A 39 -8.12 2.76 -12.13
C ILE A 39 -7.67 4.22 -12.11
N LEU A 40 -7.16 4.67 -13.24
CA LEU A 40 -6.61 6.00 -13.46
C LEU A 40 -7.52 6.80 -14.39
N ARG A 41 -7.52 8.12 -14.21
CA ARG A 41 -8.09 9.07 -15.18
C ARG A 41 -7.23 10.33 -15.21
N VAL A 42 -7.47 11.18 -16.20
CA VAL A 42 -6.98 12.56 -16.19
C VAL A 42 -8.19 13.47 -16.10
N ARG A 43 -8.22 14.37 -15.12
CA ARG A 43 -9.30 15.35 -14.94
C ARG A 43 -8.93 16.65 -15.66
N PRO A 44 -9.77 17.16 -16.58
CA PRO A 44 -9.51 18.45 -17.22
C PRO A 44 -9.42 19.60 -16.20
N THR A 45 -8.58 20.59 -16.49
CA THR A 45 -8.55 21.84 -15.72
C THR A 45 -9.57 22.84 -16.28
N TYR A 46 -9.95 23.83 -15.47
CA TYR A 46 -10.99 24.80 -15.83
C TYR A 46 -10.76 25.49 -17.20
N HIS A 47 -9.52 25.81 -17.53
CA HIS A 47 -9.16 26.50 -18.78
C HIS A 47 -9.01 25.56 -19.98
N HIS A 48 -8.90 24.25 -19.74
CA HIS A 48 -8.66 23.24 -20.76
C HIS A 48 -9.75 22.18 -20.70
N TRP A 49 -11.01 22.59 -20.55
CA TRP A 49 -12.14 21.66 -20.62
C TRP A 49 -12.43 21.32 -22.09
N PRO A 50 -12.56 20.04 -22.47
CA PRO A 50 -12.83 19.69 -23.87
C PRO A 50 -14.26 20.07 -24.26
N ASP A 51 -14.40 20.64 -25.46
CA ASP A 51 -15.71 20.79 -26.09
C ASP A 51 -16.22 19.42 -26.56
N ALA A 52 -17.52 19.16 -26.47
CA ALA A 52 -18.11 17.87 -26.87
C ALA A 52 -17.83 17.48 -28.33
N SER A 53 -17.60 18.47 -29.21
CA SER A 53 -17.22 18.26 -30.62
C SER A 53 -15.75 17.94 -30.83
N SER A 54 -14.89 18.16 -29.83
CA SER A 54 -13.44 17.93 -29.91
C SER A 54 -13.03 16.53 -29.44
N LEU A 55 -13.94 15.79 -28.80
CA LEU A 55 -13.70 14.45 -28.32
C LEU A 55 -13.70 13.46 -29.50
N SER A 56 -12.53 12.91 -29.80
CA SER A 56 -12.42 11.82 -30.77
C SER A 56 -13.00 10.54 -30.15
N PRO A 57 -13.90 9.83 -30.84
CA PRO A 57 -14.41 8.57 -30.33
C PRO A 57 -13.26 7.58 -30.13
N PRO A 58 -13.30 6.72 -29.11
CA PRO A 58 -12.24 5.75 -28.89
C PRO A 58 -12.17 4.78 -30.07
N ASP A 59 -11.02 4.74 -30.74
CA ASP A 59 -10.76 3.72 -31.76
C ASP A 59 -10.39 2.41 -31.06
N ALA A 60 -11.40 1.54 -30.91
CA ALA A 60 -11.22 0.23 -30.30
C ALA A 60 -10.32 -0.71 -31.13
N SER A 61 -10.08 -0.42 -32.41
CA SER A 61 -9.21 -1.22 -33.28
C SER A 61 -7.73 -0.85 -33.16
N ALA A 62 -7.43 0.33 -32.62
CA ALA A 62 -6.06 0.80 -32.43
C ALA A 62 -5.32 0.02 -31.34
N SER A 63 -4.02 -0.16 -31.53
CA SER A 63 -3.16 -0.77 -30.52
C SER A 63 -3.11 0.06 -29.24
N VAL A 64 -2.84 -0.57 -28.10
CA VAL A 64 -2.75 0.14 -26.80
C VAL A 64 -1.76 1.32 -26.81
N PRO A 65 -0.53 1.19 -27.36
CA PRO A 65 0.38 2.33 -27.48
C PRO A 65 -0.19 3.50 -28.31
N GLN A 66 -0.88 3.20 -29.41
CA GLN A 66 -1.54 4.24 -30.22
C GLN A 66 -2.67 4.91 -29.45
N ARG A 67 -3.50 4.14 -28.73
CA ARG A 67 -4.58 4.68 -27.89
C ARG A 67 -4.03 5.58 -26.78
N LEU A 68 -2.94 5.18 -26.12
CA LEU A 68 -2.24 6.00 -25.13
C LEU A 68 -1.70 7.29 -25.76
N GLN A 69 -0.98 7.19 -26.88
CA GLN A 69 -0.43 8.34 -27.58
C GLN A 69 -1.52 9.34 -28.00
N THR A 70 -2.61 8.85 -28.60
CA THR A 70 -3.76 9.68 -29.01
C THR A 70 -4.44 10.32 -27.81
N PHE A 71 -4.64 9.56 -26.73
CA PHE A 71 -5.25 10.08 -25.51
C PHE A 71 -4.41 11.22 -24.91
N PHE A 72 -3.12 10.96 -24.67
CA PHE A 72 -2.23 11.96 -24.08
C PHE A 72 -1.89 13.11 -25.04
N ALA A 73 -2.04 12.97 -26.36
CA ALA A 73 -1.86 14.10 -27.29
C ALA A 73 -2.95 15.18 -27.18
N GLN A 74 -4.09 14.90 -26.53
CA GLN A 74 -5.18 15.86 -26.36
C GLN A 74 -4.77 17.00 -25.42
N ASP A 75 -5.12 18.24 -25.77
CA ASP A 75 -4.74 19.45 -25.01
C ASP A 75 -5.25 19.42 -23.56
N TRP A 76 -6.49 18.98 -23.35
CA TRP A 76 -7.09 18.86 -22.03
C TRP A 76 -6.42 17.80 -21.15
N VAL A 77 -5.80 16.77 -21.75
CA VAL A 77 -5.07 15.73 -21.04
C VAL A 77 -3.68 16.24 -20.65
N GLN A 78 -2.98 16.92 -21.56
CA GLN A 78 -1.67 17.51 -21.30
C GLN A 78 -1.70 18.51 -20.14
N ASN A 79 -2.78 19.30 -20.06
CA ASN A 79 -3.01 20.29 -19.02
C ASN A 79 -3.93 19.81 -17.90
N GLY A 80 -4.24 18.51 -17.87
CA GLY A 80 -5.13 17.89 -16.90
C GLY A 80 -4.40 17.35 -15.67
N GLU A 81 -5.18 16.95 -14.67
CA GLU A 81 -4.71 16.41 -13.40
C GLU A 81 -4.94 14.90 -13.34
N PRO A 82 -3.88 14.07 -13.35
CA PRO A 82 -4.05 12.64 -13.19
C PRO A 82 -4.54 12.24 -11.79
N GLU A 83 -5.51 11.34 -11.74
CA GLU A 83 -6.16 10.86 -10.51
C GLU A 83 -6.23 9.34 -10.48
N ALA A 84 -6.22 8.77 -9.27
CA ALA A 84 -6.49 7.36 -9.01
C ALA A 84 -7.79 7.20 -8.22
N LEU A 85 -8.58 6.18 -8.55
CA LEU A 85 -9.80 5.83 -7.83
C LEU A 85 -9.50 4.93 -6.63
N PHE A 86 -10.04 5.30 -5.47
CA PHE A 86 -10.03 4.48 -4.27
C PHE A 86 -11.44 4.22 -3.78
N ILE A 87 -11.63 3.09 -3.12
CA ILE A 87 -12.85 2.75 -2.38
C ILE A 87 -12.59 2.87 -0.89
N LYS A 88 -13.61 3.25 -0.12
CA LYS A 88 -13.68 3.06 1.32
C LYS A 88 -14.61 1.88 1.58
N ARG A 89 -14.08 0.83 2.20
CA ARG A 89 -14.85 -0.37 2.51
C ARG A 89 -16.00 -0.08 3.47
N ALA A 90 -17.15 -0.68 3.22
CA ALA A 90 -18.31 -0.62 4.10
C ALA A 90 -18.01 -1.21 5.48
N SER A 91 -18.74 -0.77 6.50
CA SER A 91 -18.59 -1.30 7.86
C SER A 91 -19.41 -2.57 8.01
N ARG A 92 -18.74 -3.69 8.32
CA ARG A 92 -19.40 -4.96 8.61
C ARG A 92 -19.06 -5.40 10.03
N VAL A 93 -20.05 -5.89 10.77
CA VAL A 93 -19.83 -6.42 12.13
C VAL A 93 -18.86 -7.61 12.03
N GLY A 94 -17.72 -7.49 12.71
CA GLY A 94 -16.67 -8.52 12.69
C GLY A 94 -15.65 -8.40 11.54
N ASP A 95 -15.83 -7.47 10.58
CA ASP A 95 -14.80 -7.21 9.57
C ASP A 95 -13.68 -6.33 10.15
N ARG A 96 -12.46 -6.86 10.07
CA ARG A 96 -11.22 -6.23 10.56
C ARG A 96 -10.77 -5.07 9.67
N TRP A 97 -11.29 -4.99 8.45
CA TRP A 97 -10.93 -3.98 7.45
C TRP A 97 -12.02 -2.92 7.27
N THR A 98 -12.91 -2.81 8.25
CA THR A 98 -13.98 -1.80 8.30
C THR A 98 -13.43 -0.40 8.07
N GLY A 99 -13.93 0.27 7.02
CA GLY A 99 -13.55 1.64 6.68
C GLY A 99 -12.15 1.82 6.08
N HIS A 100 -11.44 0.72 5.73
CA HIS A 100 -10.13 0.79 5.10
C HIS A 100 -10.26 1.28 3.65
N VAL A 101 -9.39 2.21 3.28
CA VAL A 101 -9.16 2.63 1.89
C VAL A 101 -8.44 1.54 1.10
N ALA A 102 -9.03 1.13 -0.01
CA ALA A 102 -8.49 0.11 -0.91
C ALA A 102 -8.62 0.53 -2.38
N LEU A 103 -7.96 -0.22 -3.26
CA LEU A 103 -8.32 -0.28 -4.68
C LEU A 103 -9.52 -1.24 -4.81
N PRO A 104 -10.43 -1.04 -5.79
CA PRO A 104 -11.45 -2.03 -6.11
C PRO A 104 -10.81 -3.39 -6.38
N GLY A 105 -11.43 -4.46 -5.89
CA GLY A 105 -10.90 -5.80 -6.11
C GLY A 105 -11.18 -6.79 -4.99
N GLY A 106 -11.00 -8.06 -5.32
CA GLY A 106 -11.35 -9.15 -4.44
C GLY A 106 -10.65 -10.46 -4.81
N LYS A 107 -11.22 -11.55 -4.32
CA LYS A 107 -10.62 -12.88 -4.47
C LYS A 107 -10.91 -13.38 -5.88
N ARG A 108 -9.94 -14.05 -6.49
CA ARG A 108 -10.19 -14.76 -7.75
C ARG A 108 -11.14 -15.93 -7.52
N ASP A 109 -12.14 -16.01 -8.38
CA ASP A 109 -13.11 -17.09 -8.41
C ASP A 109 -12.72 -18.16 -9.43
N PRO A 110 -13.17 -19.42 -9.23
CA PRO A 110 -12.87 -20.53 -10.15
C PRO A 110 -13.27 -20.26 -11.60
N GLU A 111 -14.31 -19.44 -11.81
CA GLU A 111 -14.87 -19.08 -13.10
C GLU A 111 -14.06 -17.96 -13.81
N ASP A 112 -13.22 -17.23 -13.08
CA ASP A 112 -12.38 -16.18 -13.66
C ASP A 112 -11.27 -16.80 -14.53
N VAL A 113 -11.27 -16.46 -15.82
CA VAL A 113 -10.32 -16.97 -16.83
C VAL A 113 -8.87 -16.71 -16.42
N ASP A 114 -8.59 -15.51 -15.91
CA ASP A 114 -7.28 -15.09 -15.41
C ASP A 114 -7.42 -14.13 -14.21
N ASP A 115 -6.29 -13.73 -13.62
CA ASP A 115 -6.28 -12.81 -12.49
C ASP A 115 -6.79 -11.40 -12.89
N LYS A 116 -6.66 -11.01 -14.16
CA LYS A 116 -7.18 -9.73 -14.67
C LYS A 116 -8.70 -9.75 -14.73
N ALA A 117 -9.31 -10.84 -15.17
CA ALA A 117 -10.77 -11.02 -15.21
C ALA A 117 -11.38 -10.84 -13.81
N ALA A 118 -10.71 -11.35 -12.77
CA ALA A 118 -11.12 -11.10 -11.38
C ALA A 118 -11.13 -9.61 -11.03
N ALA A 119 -10.09 -8.84 -11.39
CA ALA A 119 -10.06 -7.40 -11.12
C ALA A 119 -11.19 -6.64 -11.84
N ILE A 120 -11.53 -7.05 -13.07
CA ILE A 120 -12.62 -6.46 -13.87
C ILE A 120 -13.98 -6.80 -13.24
N ARG A 121 -14.21 -8.07 -12.92
CA ARG A 121 -15.45 -8.54 -12.28
C ARG A 121 -15.70 -7.80 -10.96
N GLU A 122 -14.70 -7.75 -10.10
CA GLU A 122 -14.80 -7.09 -8.79
C GLU A 122 -15.03 -5.58 -8.93
N ALA A 123 -14.43 -4.90 -9.92
CA ALA A 123 -14.74 -3.49 -10.19
C ALA A 123 -16.21 -3.29 -10.62
N VAL A 124 -16.77 -4.21 -11.40
CA VAL A 124 -18.20 -4.17 -11.77
C VAL A 124 -19.08 -4.45 -10.55
N GLU A 125 -18.75 -5.44 -9.72
CA GLU A 125 -19.53 -5.81 -8.54
C GLU A 125 -19.50 -4.71 -7.47
N GLU A 126 -18.32 -4.21 -7.10
CA GLU A 126 -18.16 -3.27 -5.99
C GLU A 126 -18.61 -1.84 -6.33
N ILE A 127 -18.30 -1.36 -7.55
CA ILE A 127 -18.50 0.05 -7.95
C ILE A 127 -19.29 0.23 -9.25
N GLY A 128 -19.75 -0.85 -9.89
CA GLY A 128 -20.58 -0.78 -11.09
C GLY A 128 -19.87 -0.30 -12.35
N LEU A 129 -18.53 -0.27 -12.33
CA LEU A 129 -17.70 0.25 -13.41
C LEU A 129 -17.19 -0.90 -14.29
N ASP A 130 -17.67 -0.95 -15.53
CA ASP A 130 -17.18 -1.88 -16.54
C ASP A 130 -15.85 -1.38 -17.12
N LEU A 131 -14.80 -2.18 -16.95
CA LEU A 131 -13.44 -1.87 -17.41
C LEU A 131 -13.14 -2.46 -18.80
N THR A 132 -14.14 -3.05 -19.47
CA THR A 132 -14.03 -3.63 -20.82
C THR A 132 -14.53 -2.71 -21.93
N THR A 133 -15.05 -1.54 -21.57
CA THR A 133 -15.58 -0.55 -22.51
C THR A 133 -14.49 0.07 -23.39
N SER A 134 -14.89 0.64 -24.53
CA SER A 134 -13.95 1.25 -25.48
C SER A 134 -13.27 2.50 -24.95
N ASP A 135 -13.84 3.16 -23.94
CA ASP A 135 -13.25 4.31 -23.22
C ASP A 135 -12.37 3.90 -22.03
N CYS A 136 -12.03 2.62 -21.92
CA CYS A 136 -11.06 2.09 -20.98
C CYS A 136 -9.87 1.43 -21.70
N ILE A 137 -8.65 1.71 -21.26
CA ILE A 137 -7.43 1.06 -21.71
C ILE A 137 -6.89 0.20 -20.58
N HIS A 138 -6.86 -1.12 -20.78
CA HIS A 138 -6.04 -2.00 -19.94
C HIS A 138 -4.57 -1.83 -20.32
N VAL A 139 -3.78 -1.28 -19.40
CA VAL A 139 -2.38 -0.92 -19.65
C VAL A 139 -1.45 -2.11 -19.41
N GLY A 140 -1.58 -2.74 -18.24
CA GLY A 140 -0.67 -3.81 -17.80
C GLY A 140 -0.85 -4.13 -16.32
N ASN A 141 0.18 -4.70 -15.70
CA ASN A 141 0.19 -5.07 -14.29
C ASN A 141 1.28 -4.34 -13.49
N LEU A 142 1.13 -4.34 -12.16
CA LEU A 142 2.19 -3.97 -11.20
C LEU A 142 2.76 -5.26 -10.56
N PRO A 143 3.87 -5.20 -9.79
CA PRO A 143 4.46 -6.39 -9.17
C PRO A 143 3.45 -7.17 -8.33
N GLU A 144 3.28 -8.46 -8.66
CA GLU A 144 2.51 -9.40 -7.85
C GLU A 144 3.19 -9.65 -6.50
N ARG A 145 2.39 -9.88 -5.45
CA ARG A 145 2.89 -9.94 -4.07
C ARG A 145 2.37 -11.15 -3.33
N VAL A 146 3.26 -11.90 -2.71
CA VAL A 146 2.86 -12.92 -1.72
C VAL A 146 2.47 -12.21 -0.42
N VAL A 147 1.17 -12.17 -0.14
CA VAL A 147 0.64 -11.63 1.11
C VAL A 147 0.77 -12.71 2.18
N THR A 148 1.47 -12.39 3.26
CA THR A 148 1.68 -13.29 4.39
C THR A 148 0.86 -12.84 5.61
N SER A 149 0.71 -13.75 6.58
CA SER A 149 0.16 -13.45 7.90
C SER A 149 0.90 -12.28 8.56
N SER A 150 0.28 -11.67 9.58
CA SER A 150 0.80 -10.45 10.24
C SER A 150 2.22 -10.54 10.79
N TRP A 151 2.75 -11.74 10.96
CA TRP A 151 4.11 -12.01 11.41
C TRP A 151 4.99 -12.71 10.36
N GLY A 152 4.60 -12.63 9.09
CA GLY A 152 5.41 -13.05 7.93
C GLY A 152 5.55 -14.57 7.73
N THR A 153 4.84 -15.39 8.50
CA THR A 153 5.20 -16.81 8.66
C THR A 153 4.41 -17.75 7.75
N VAL A 154 3.18 -17.36 7.36
CA VAL A 154 2.29 -18.19 6.52
C VAL A 154 1.81 -17.37 5.33
N PRO A 155 1.99 -17.84 4.08
CA PRO A 155 1.39 -17.19 2.90
C PRO A 155 -0.13 -17.36 2.92
N LEU A 156 -0.84 -16.26 2.68
CA LEU A 156 -2.31 -16.20 2.71
C LEU A 156 -2.93 -16.15 1.31
N MET A 157 -2.29 -15.40 0.40
CA MET A 157 -2.70 -15.24 -1.00
C MET A 157 -1.57 -14.60 -1.83
N VAL A 158 -1.68 -14.69 -3.16
CA VAL A 158 -0.95 -13.82 -4.08
C VAL A 158 -1.87 -12.66 -4.50
N LEU A 159 -1.40 -11.42 -4.36
CA LEU A 159 -2.13 -10.22 -4.73
C LEU A 159 -1.64 -9.69 -6.08
N CYS A 160 -2.58 -9.48 -7.01
CA CYS A 160 -2.33 -9.22 -8.42
C CYS A 160 -2.91 -7.85 -8.84
N PRO A 161 -2.10 -6.78 -8.82
CA PRO A 161 -2.55 -5.45 -9.22
C PRO A 161 -2.51 -5.24 -10.75
N TYR A 162 -3.61 -4.75 -11.32
CA TYR A 162 -3.76 -4.40 -12.75
C TYR A 162 -4.05 -2.92 -12.93
N VAL A 163 -3.57 -2.31 -14.02
CA VAL A 163 -3.67 -0.88 -14.30
C VAL A 163 -4.62 -0.63 -15.46
N PHE A 164 -5.60 0.23 -15.22
CA PHE A 164 -6.60 0.66 -16.19
C PHE A 164 -6.61 2.18 -16.30
N LEU A 165 -6.76 2.71 -17.51
CA LEU A 165 -6.87 4.15 -17.77
C LEU A 165 -8.22 4.44 -18.44
N LEU A 166 -9.03 5.27 -17.79
CA LEU A 166 -10.23 5.83 -18.38
C LEU A 166 -9.85 7.00 -19.30
N THR A 167 -10.37 7.00 -20.51
CA THR A 167 -10.05 8.00 -21.55
C THR A 167 -11.13 9.07 -21.71
N SER A 168 -12.24 8.95 -20.98
CA SER A 168 -13.33 9.93 -20.96
C SER A 168 -12.97 11.15 -20.10
N SER A 169 -13.37 12.35 -20.54
CA SER A 169 -13.19 13.60 -19.78
C SER A 169 -14.15 13.70 -18.58
N ASP A 170 -15.33 13.10 -18.71
CA ASP A 170 -16.37 13.10 -17.69
C ASP A 170 -16.15 11.97 -16.67
N SER A 171 -16.63 12.20 -15.44
CA SER A 171 -16.63 11.16 -14.42
C SER A 171 -17.57 10.00 -14.80
N PRO A 172 -17.12 8.74 -14.67
CA PRO A 172 -18.02 7.61 -14.91
C PRO A 172 -19.12 7.59 -13.85
N THR A 173 -20.31 7.14 -14.24
CA THR A 173 -21.38 6.87 -13.28
C THR A 173 -21.06 5.59 -12.52
N LEU A 174 -20.83 5.71 -11.20
CA LEU A 174 -20.51 4.57 -10.33
C LEU A 174 -21.76 4.10 -9.58
N ARG A 175 -21.97 2.79 -9.50
CA ARG A 175 -23.06 2.14 -8.74
C ARG A 175 -22.46 1.34 -7.61
N LEU A 176 -22.42 1.94 -6.41
CA LEU A 176 -21.71 1.38 -5.27
C LEU A 176 -22.52 0.26 -4.61
N GLN A 177 -21.92 -0.91 -4.42
CA GLN A 177 -22.53 -2.00 -3.68
C GLN A 177 -22.53 -1.68 -2.17
N PRO A 178 -23.70 -1.48 -1.54
CA PRO A 178 -23.78 -0.91 -0.18
C PRO A 178 -23.15 -1.78 0.91
N THR A 179 -23.14 -3.10 0.67
CA THR A 179 -22.54 -4.06 1.60
C THR A 179 -21.03 -4.04 1.54
N GLU A 180 -20.39 -3.54 0.48
CA GLU A 180 -18.95 -3.67 0.22
C GLU A 180 -18.24 -2.34 0.21
N VAL A 181 -18.87 -1.33 -0.39
CA VAL A 181 -18.29 0.00 -0.60
C VAL A 181 -19.18 1.04 0.06
N ALA A 182 -18.61 1.75 1.05
CA ALA A 182 -19.27 2.91 1.65
C ALA A 182 -19.14 4.15 0.77
N SER A 183 -17.99 4.34 0.14
CA SER A 183 -17.73 5.51 -0.72
C SER A 183 -16.57 5.27 -1.68
N THR A 184 -16.52 6.08 -2.74
CA THR A 184 -15.39 6.13 -3.67
C THR A 184 -14.79 7.53 -3.71
N HIS A 185 -13.50 7.61 -4.06
CA HIS A 185 -12.69 8.81 -3.93
C HIS A 185 -11.69 8.89 -5.09
N TRP A 186 -11.84 9.88 -5.96
CA TRP A 186 -10.82 10.23 -6.94
C TRP A 186 -9.78 11.13 -6.29
N VAL A 187 -8.52 10.69 -6.30
CA VAL A 187 -7.42 11.38 -5.62
C VAL A 187 -6.32 11.73 -6.61
N PRO A 188 -5.91 13.01 -6.70
CA PRO A 188 -4.79 13.42 -7.56
C PRO A 188 -3.49 12.71 -7.22
N LEU A 189 -2.77 12.25 -8.25
CA LEU A 189 -1.45 11.60 -8.06
C LEU A 189 -0.46 12.55 -7.39
N ARG A 190 -0.54 13.86 -7.66
CA ARG A 190 0.26 14.88 -6.96
C ARG A 190 0.01 14.90 -5.44
N ALA A 191 -1.23 14.66 -5.00
CA ALA A 191 -1.55 14.59 -3.58
C ALA A 191 -0.92 13.34 -2.95
N LEU A 192 -0.96 12.21 -3.66
CA LEU A 192 -0.30 10.98 -3.21
C LEU A 192 1.23 11.10 -3.16
N LEU A 193 1.85 11.88 -4.05
CA LEU A 193 3.28 12.15 -4.07
C LEU A 193 3.72 13.11 -2.95
N SER A 194 2.82 13.99 -2.49
CA SER A 194 3.15 15.02 -1.51
C SER A 194 3.71 14.48 -0.19
N SER A 195 4.76 15.12 0.31
CA SER A 195 5.33 14.84 1.62
C SER A 195 4.46 15.37 2.77
N SER A 196 3.66 16.42 2.53
CA SER A 196 2.80 17.04 3.55
C SER A 196 1.59 16.17 3.95
N LEU A 197 1.18 15.27 3.06
CA LEU A 197 0.07 14.33 3.29
C LEU A 197 0.53 13.00 3.89
N ARG A 198 1.84 12.84 4.18
CA ARG A 198 2.37 11.65 4.83
C ARG A 198 2.00 11.66 6.31
N THR A 199 1.40 10.57 6.76
CA THR A 199 0.96 10.37 8.14
C THR A 199 1.22 8.93 8.59
N VAL A 200 0.66 8.55 9.74
CA VAL A 200 0.70 7.19 10.25
C VAL A 200 -0.70 6.73 10.63
N GLU A 201 -0.96 5.44 10.46
CA GLU A 201 -2.14 4.78 10.98
C GLU A 201 -1.79 3.96 12.23
N HIS A 202 -2.62 4.04 13.26
CA HIS A 202 -2.41 3.33 14.52
C HIS A 202 -3.30 2.10 14.59
N VAL A 203 -2.68 0.93 14.60
CA VAL A 203 -3.37 -0.36 14.65
C VAL A 203 -3.12 -1.04 15.99
N ASP A 204 -4.21 -1.49 16.61
CA ASP A 204 -4.14 -2.33 17.80
C ASP A 204 -3.85 -3.79 17.41
N MET A 205 -2.62 -4.22 17.65
CA MET A 205 -2.18 -5.59 17.36
C MET A 205 -2.72 -6.62 18.36
N THR A 206 -3.23 -6.20 19.52
CA THR A 206 -3.75 -7.13 20.55
C THR A 206 -5.03 -7.82 20.12
N GLN A 207 -5.77 -7.23 19.17
CA GLN A 207 -6.92 -7.87 18.56
C GLN A 207 -6.53 -9.16 17.82
N ARG A 208 -5.29 -9.25 17.34
CA ARG A 208 -4.76 -10.42 16.61
C ARG A 208 -4.20 -11.49 17.55
N LEU A 209 -3.89 -11.14 18.80
CA LEU A 209 -3.46 -12.07 19.86
C LEU A 209 -4.64 -12.60 20.71
N ALA A 210 -5.87 -12.14 20.42
CA ALA A 210 -7.05 -12.32 21.26
C ALA A 210 -7.49 -13.77 21.45
N ASN A 211 -7.02 -14.69 20.62
CA ASN A 211 -7.31 -16.12 20.78
C ASN A 211 -6.55 -16.76 21.97
N MET A 212 -5.70 -16.01 22.71
CA MET A 212 -4.78 -16.59 23.70
C MET A 212 -4.97 -16.19 25.17
N GLY A 213 -5.97 -15.38 25.60
CA GLY A 213 -5.97 -14.99 27.03
C GLY A 213 -7.13 -14.21 27.66
N GLY A 214 -8.32 -14.12 27.05
CA GLY A 214 -9.44 -13.39 27.66
C GLY A 214 -9.21 -11.87 27.82
N LEU A 215 -10.14 -11.19 28.49
CA LEU A 215 -10.25 -9.72 28.46
C LEU A 215 -9.14 -9.01 29.27
N LEU A 216 -8.71 -9.60 30.40
CA LEU A 216 -7.62 -9.07 31.23
C LEU A 216 -6.25 -9.20 30.57
N ALA A 217 -5.96 -10.33 29.92
CA ALA A 217 -4.71 -10.47 29.18
C ALA A 217 -4.66 -9.48 28.01
N ARG A 218 -5.78 -9.26 27.30
CA ARG A 218 -5.86 -8.24 26.25
C ARG A 218 -5.54 -6.84 26.78
N LEU A 219 -6.11 -6.46 27.93
CA LEU A 219 -5.85 -5.15 28.54
C LEU A 219 -4.37 -5.01 28.96
N ALA A 220 -3.80 -6.06 29.55
CA ALA A 220 -2.39 -6.12 29.92
C ALA A 220 -1.46 -6.02 28.71
N TYR A 221 -1.73 -6.78 27.63
CA TYR A 221 -0.97 -6.70 26.38
C TYR A 221 -1.08 -5.33 25.71
N ARG A 222 -2.25 -4.69 25.77
CA ARG A 222 -2.48 -3.35 25.18
C ARG A 222 -1.74 -2.27 25.97
N SER A 223 -1.82 -2.32 27.29
CA SER A 223 -1.02 -1.46 28.18
C SER A 223 0.48 -1.69 28.00
N MET A 224 0.88 -2.91 27.64
CA MET A 224 2.29 -3.25 27.46
C MET A 224 2.84 -2.80 26.09
N MET A 225 2.21 -3.19 24.98
CA MET A 225 2.77 -2.96 23.65
C MET A 225 2.40 -1.60 23.05
N GLY A 226 1.32 -0.96 23.52
CA GLY A 226 0.76 0.22 22.85
C GLY A 226 0.20 -0.11 21.46
N TYR A 227 0.13 0.89 20.59
CA TYR A 227 -0.31 0.72 19.21
C TYR A 227 0.88 0.58 18.27
N MET A 228 0.69 -0.20 17.22
CA MET A 228 1.64 -0.25 16.12
C MET A 228 1.28 0.83 15.10
N GLN A 229 2.27 1.62 14.71
CA GLN A 229 2.17 2.69 13.73
C GLN A 229 2.61 2.16 12.36
N PHE A 230 1.77 2.35 11.36
CA PHE A 230 2.06 2.02 9.96
C PHE A 230 2.15 3.30 9.13
N SER A 231 3.00 3.30 8.09
CA SER A 231 3.04 4.40 7.13
C SER A 231 1.68 4.57 6.46
N ALA A 232 1.23 5.81 6.33
CA ALA A 232 -0.04 6.16 5.72
C ALA A 232 0.06 7.45 4.88
N ILE A 233 -0.86 7.61 3.93
CA ILE A 233 -1.09 8.87 3.22
C ILE A 233 -2.51 9.32 3.55
N ARG A 234 -2.68 10.58 3.96
CA ARG A 234 -4.00 11.20 4.07
C ARG A 234 -4.49 11.55 2.67
N LEU A 235 -5.60 10.95 2.25
CA LEU A 235 -6.19 11.24 0.95
C LEU A 235 -6.84 12.61 0.95
N ALA A 236 -6.64 13.34 -0.14
CA ALA A 236 -7.29 14.62 -0.44
C ALA A 236 -8.01 14.47 -1.78
N PRO A 237 -9.23 13.88 -1.78
CA PRO A 237 -9.97 13.63 -3.01
C PRO A 237 -10.51 14.92 -3.61
N THR A 238 -10.54 14.97 -4.94
CA THR A 238 -11.21 16.03 -5.72
C THR A 238 -12.69 15.73 -5.90
N GLU A 239 -13.04 14.45 -5.91
CA GLU A 239 -14.40 13.97 -6.07
C GLU A 239 -14.62 12.74 -5.21
N SER A 240 -15.78 12.70 -4.56
CA SER A 240 -16.16 11.60 -3.69
C SER A 240 -17.62 11.26 -3.91
N LEU A 241 -17.91 9.98 -4.12
CA LEU A 241 -19.28 9.47 -4.20
C LEU A 241 -19.55 8.65 -2.93
N GLN A 242 -20.65 8.94 -2.25
CA GLN A 242 -21.10 8.18 -1.09
C GLN A 242 -22.18 7.19 -1.52
N CYS A 243 -22.17 5.99 -0.94
CA CYS A 243 -23.25 5.04 -1.17
C CYS A 243 -24.50 5.48 -0.39
N ASN A 244 -25.61 5.63 -1.11
CA ASN A 244 -26.88 6.16 -0.62
C ASN A 244 -27.57 5.28 0.44
N THR A 245 -27.20 4.01 0.55
CA THR A 245 -27.87 3.00 1.37
C THR A 245 -26.94 2.38 2.41
N THR A 246 -25.80 3.01 2.69
CA THR A 246 -24.88 2.52 3.71
C THR A 246 -25.55 2.57 5.09
N PRO A 247 -25.62 1.45 5.85
CA PRO A 247 -26.15 1.44 7.20
C PRO A 247 -25.42 2.46 8.08
N GLY A 248 -26.17 3.37 8.72
CA GLY A 248 -25.63 4.46 9.55
C GLY A 248 -25.19 5.73 8.79
N TYR A 249 -25.56 5.89 7.51
CA TYR A 249 -25.32 7.11 6.73
C TYR A 249 -26.15 8.31 7.23
N LEU A 250 -27.42 8.07 7.58
CA LEU A 250 -28.25 9.05 8.25
C LEU A 250 -28.05 8.92 9.77
N PRO A 251 -27.86 10.03 10.51
CA PRO A 251 -27.89 9.99 11.96
C PRO A 251 -29.30 9.54 12.38
N GLU A 252 -29.42 8.31 12.89
CA GLU A 252 -30.65 7.85 13.53
C GLU A 252 -30.92 8.76 14.74
N GLY A 253 -32.02 9.53 14.65
CA GLY A 253 -32.45 10.42 15.71
C GLY A 253 -32.69 9.64 17.01
N ASN A 254 -32.13 10.18 18.10
CA ASN A 254 -32.22 9.67 19.47
C ASN A 254 -31.56 8.30 19.74
N GLN A 255 -30.23 8.26 19.81
CA GLN A 255 -29.58 7.26 20.65
C GLN A 255 -29.63 7.69 22.12
N PRO A 256 -30.15 6.85 23.04
CA PRO A 256 -30.09 7.14 24.48
C PRO A 256 -28.63 7.26 24.91
N SER A 257 -28.35 8.19 25.83
CA SER A 257 -27.02 8.42 26.38
C SER A 257 -26.38 7.10 26.83
N THR A 258 -25.32 6.68 26.15
CA THR A 258 -24.60 5.44 26.49
C THR A 258 -24.04 5.54 27.90
N SER A 259 -24.39 4.56 28.75
CA SER A 259 -23.88 4.44 30.11
C SER A 259 -22.34 4.41 30.13
N LEU A 260 -21.71 5.01 31.15
CA LEU A 260 -20.26 4.98 31.36
C LEU A 260 -19.70 3.55 31.30
N PHE A 261 -20.46 2.56 31.74
CA PHE A 261 -20.10 1.15 31.69
C PHE A 261 -20.09 0.60 30.26
N GLN A 262 -21.03 1.01 29.40
CA GLN A 262 -21.02 0.64 27.98
C GLN A 262 -19.92 1.36 27.20
N ARG A 263 -19.60 2.62 27.56
CA ARG A 263 -18.44 3.35 27.03
C ARG A 263 -17.12 2.68 27.41
N TRP A 264 -17.00 2.25 28.67
CA TRP A 264 -15.83 1.51 29.13
C TRP A 264 -15.75 0.11 28.49
N LYS A 265 -16.87 -0.61 28.39
CA LYS A 265 -16.95 -1.92 27.72
C LYS A 265 -16.60 -1.83 26.23
N SER A 266 -17.08 -0.83 25.50
CA SER A 266 -16.73 -0.60 24.09
C SER A 266 -15.26 -0.20 23.90
N TRP A 267 -14.74 0.65 24.79
CA TRP A 267 -13.30 0.98 24.84
C TRP A 267 -12.42 -0.26 25.11
N CYS A 268 -12.84 -1.14 26.03
CA CYS A 268 -12.15 -2.40 26.38
C CYS A 268 -12.30 -3.48 25.31
N MET A 269 -13.46 -3.58 24.64
CA MET A 269 -13.73 -4.60 23.62
C MET A 269 -13.11 -4.25 22.26
N GLY A 270 -12.57 -3.04 22.08
CA GLY A 270 -11.96 -2.63 20.83
C GLY A 270 -12.96 -2.56 19.67
N SER A 271 -14.26 -2.60 19.98
CA SER A 271 -15.29 -2.11 19.07
C SER A 271 -14.95 -0.65 18.86
N GLN A 272 -14.51 -0.32 17.64
CA GLN A 272 -14.39 1.05 17.19
C GLN A 272 -15.69 1.74 17.60
N THR A 273 -15.61 2.57 18.64
CA THR A 273 -16.74 3.33 19.16
C THR A 273 -17.44 4.00 17.99
N HIS A 274 -18.78 3.92 17.97
CA HIS A 274 -19.71 4.61 17.06
C HIS A 274 -19.52 6.15 17.11
N PHE A 275 -18.33 6.63 16.77
CA PHE A 275 -18.17 7.92 16.16
C PHE A 275 -18.54 7.72 14.70
N SER A 276 -19.45 8.55 14.20
CA SER A 276 -19.80 8.70 12.78
C SER A 276 -18.60 8.32 11.90
N ASN A 277 -18.70 7.20 11.18
CA ASN A 277 -17.65 6.73 10.26
C ASN A 277 -17.32 7.79 9.19
N GLN A 278 -18.15 8.83 9.06
CA GLN A 278 -17.96 10.00 8.21
C GLN A 278 -16.77 10.89 8.64
N ASP A 279 -16.46 11.00 9.94
CA ASP A 279 -15.43 11.96 10.43
C ASP A 279 -14.00 11.41 10.46
N ARG A 280 -13.82 10.11 10.16
CA ARG A 280 -12.48 9.54 10.11
C ARG A 280 -11.75 10.01 8.85
N PRO A 281 -10.50 10.47 8.97
CA PRO A 281 -9.70 10.83 7.82
C PRO A 281 -9.54 9.62 6.91
N LEU A 282 -9.63 9.84 5.59
CA LEU A 282 -9.34 8.82 4.59
C LEU A 282 -7.83 8.58 4.59
N LEU A 283 -7.42 7.44 5.12
CA LEU A 283 -6.02 7.06 5.21
C LEU A 283 -5.74 5.87 4.30
N LEU A 284 -4.82 6.06 3.35
CA LEU A 284 -4.26 5.02 2.52
C LEU A 284 -3.06 4.41 3.22
N TRP A 285 -3.17 3.16 3.66
CA TRP A 285 -2.13 2.43 4.37
C TRP A 285 -2.20 0.93 4.06
N GLY A 286 -1.22 0.15 4.52
CA GLY A 286 -1.22 -1.31 4.36
C GLY A 286 -0.88 -1.77 2.93
N LEU A 287 -1.54 -2.82 2.45
CA LEU A 287 -1.27 -3.45 1.15
C LEU A 287 -1.47 -2.48 -0.01
N THR A 288 -2.57 -1.72 0.02
CA THR A 288 -2.91 -0.72 -0.99
C THR A 288 -1.83 0.36 -1.09
N LEU A 289 -1.34 0.86 0.06
CA LEU A 289 -0.22 1.81 0.06
C LEU A 289 1.05 1.16 -0.50
N GLY A 290 1.29 -0.13 -0.25
CA GLY A 290 2.41 -0.87 -0.81
C GLY A 290 2.39 -0.91 -2.34
N ILE A 291 1.23 -1.19 -2.94
CA ILE A 291 1.02 -1.16 -4.40
C ILE A 291 1.23 0.25 -4.93
N MET A 292 0.57 1.24 -4.31
CA MET A 292 0.69 2.64 -4.73
C MET A 292 2.11 3.16 -4.58
N ALA A 293 2.87 2.74 -3.56
CA ALA A 293 4.24 3.19 -3.39
C ALA A 293 5.12 2.77 -4.57
N ASP A 294 4.96 1.57 -5.12
CA ASP A 294 5.73 1.15 -6.30
C ASP A 294 5.31 1.91 -7.55
N PHE A 295 4.00 2.07 -7.78
CA PHE A 295 3.50 2.85 -8.93
C PHE A 295 3.94 4.32 -8.87
N LEU A 296 3.82 4.95 -7.70
CA LEU A 296 4.20 6.34 -7.49
C LEU A 296 5.72 6.55 -7.56
N ASP A 297 6.54 5.52 -7.30
CA ASP A 297 8.00 5.61 -7.48
C ASP A 297 8.39 5.65 -8.97
N MET A 298 7.52 5.15 -9.86
CA MET A 298 7.71 5.28 -11.31
C MET A 298 7.47 6.71 -11.81
N LEU A 299 6.77 7.54 -11.02
CA LEU A 299 6.50 8.94 -11.35
C LEU A 299 7.53 9.87 -10.69
N PRO A 300 7.87 11.00 -11.32
CA PRO A 300 8.72 12.00 -10.70
C PRO A 300 8.04 12.53 -9.42
N PRO A 301 8.78 12.80 -8.34
CA PRO A 301 10.25 12.88 -8.27
C PRO A 301 10.95 11.55 -7.90
N HIS A 302 10.30 10.38 -8.02
CA HIS A 302 10.88 9.06 -7.68
C HIS A 302 11.31 8.96 -6.20
N THR A 303 10.52 9.58 -5.31
CA THR A 303 10.77 9.59 -3.86
C THR A 303 9.70 8.86 -3.06
N ALA A 304 8.70 8.26 -3.73
CA ALA A 304 7.54 7.68 -3.05
C ALA A 304 7.95 6.60 -2.05
N VAL A 305 8.91 5.74 -2.42
CA VAL A 305 9.45 4.72 -1.53
C VAL A 305 10.34 5.33 -0.43
N GLN A 306 11.03 6.44 -0.71
CA GLN A 306 11.87 7.11 0.27
C GLN A 306 11.08 7.78 1.40
N LEU A 307 9.85 8.21 1.10
CA LEU A 307 8.89 8.78 2.05
C LEU A 307 8.21 7.70 2.92
N TRP A 308 8.39 6.41 2.59
CA TRP A 308 7.85 5.31 3.37
C TRP A 308 8.53 5.20 4.74
N LYS A 309 7.72 5.18 5.81
CA LYS A 309 8.22 4.98 7.17
C LYS A 309 8.10 3.51 7.57
N TYR A 310 9.18 2.96 8.10
CA TYR A 310 9.13 1.64 8.72
C TYR A 310 8.08 1.63 9.84
N PRO A 311 7.32 0.53 9.99
CA PRO A 311 6.41 0.40 11.11
C PRO A 311 7.12 0.61 12.45
N ASN A 312 6.40 1.05 13.47
CA ASN A 312 6.98 1.19 14.81
C ASN A 312 5.89 1.12 15.88
N PHE A 313 6.22 1.34 17.15
CA PHE A 313 5.28 1.32 18.26
C PHE A 313 5.17 2.68 18.92
N THR A 314 4.01 2.97 19.52
CA THR A 314 3.81 4.19 20.32
C THR A 314 4.59 4.16 21.63
N ALA A 315 4.85 2.97 22.18
CA ALA A 315 5.64 2.80 23.39
C ALA A 315 7.12 3.17 23.13
N LEU A 316 7.64 4.17 23.85
CA LEU A 316 8.94 4.78 23.59
C LEU A 316 10.11 3.79 23.80
N ASP A 317 10.03 2.95 24.82
CA ASP A 317 11.00 1.92 25.17
C ASP A 317 11.08 0.82 24.09
N LEU A 318 9.92 0.29 23.68
CA LEU A 318 9.83 -0.69 22.60
C LEU A 318 10.31 -0.09 21.27
N ARG A 319 9.92 1.16 20.97
CA ARG A 319 10.38 1.89 19.80
C ARG A 319 11.89 2.07 19.78
N PHE A 320 12.50 2.37 20.93
CA PHE A 320 13.95 2.47 21.06
C PHE A 320 14.63 1.13 20.76
N ILE A 321 14.19 0.04 21.40
CA ILE A 321 14.75 -1.31 21.19
C ILE A 321 14.65 -1.71 19.72
N ILE A 322 13.48 -1.53 19.09
CA ILE A 322 13.29 -1.84 17.68
C ILE A 322 14.20 -0.98 16.81
N ASN A 323 14.35 0.31 17.11
CA ASN A 323 15.23 1.19 16.35
C ASN A 323 16.69 0.72 16.38
N VAL A 324 17.17 0.26 17.53
CA VAL A 324 18.52 -0.29 17.71
C VAL A 324 18.66 -1.60 16.93
N LEU A 325 17.77 -2.57 17.16
CA LEU A 325 17.83 -3.90 16.54
C LEU A 325 17.70 -3.86 15.02
N THR A 326 16.97 -2.88 14.48
CA THR A 326 16.70 -2.76 13.04
C THR A 326 17.58 -1.71 12.35
N TYR A 327 18.46 -1.00 13.06
CA TYR A 327 19.25 0.10 12.46
C TYR A 327 20.07 -0.34 11.24
N ARG A 328 20.89 -1.38 11.39
CA ARG A 328 21.75 -1.89 10.30
C ARG A 328 20.92 -2.47 9.15
N LEU A 329 19.87 -3.23 9.48
CA LEU A 329 18.96 -3.82 8.50
C LEU A 329 18.27 -2.74 7.66
N ARG A 330 17.69 -1.72 8.29
CA ARG A 330 17.02 -0.62 7.59
C ARG A 330 17.99 0.15 6.69
N LYS A 331 19.22 0.37 7.15
CA LYS A 331 20.27 1.02 6.34
C LYS A 331 20.62 0.18 5.12
N HIS A 332 20.78 -1.13 5.29
CA HIS A 332 21.06 -2.07 4.20
C HIS A 332 19.91 -2.14 3.18
N ASN A 333 18.67 -2.38 3.63
CA ASN A 333 17.50 -2.48 2.76
C ASN A 333 17.24 -1.17 1.99
N ARG A 334 17.43 0.00 2.64
CA ARG A 334 17.30 1.30 1.96
C ARG A 334 18.38 1.51 0.90
N SER A 335 19.58 0.97 1.11
CA SER A 335 20.64 0.98 0.11
C SER A 335 20.29 0.08 -1.07
N GLN A 336 19.74 -1.12 -0.83
CA GLN A 336 19.33 -2.03 -1.91
C GLN A 336 18.23 -1.42 -2.79
N VAL A 337 17.22 -0.79 -2.19
CA VAL A 337 16.18 -0.09 -2.95
C VAL A 337 16.78 1.07 -3.74
N ARG A 338 17.73 1.83 -3.17
CA ARG A 338 18.42 2.92 -3.87
C ARG A 338 19.37 2.44 -4.97
N SER A 339 19.98 1.27 -4.84
CA SER A 339 20.82 0.69 -5.88
C SER A 339 19.98 0.03 -6.98
N GLY A 340 18.80 -0.49 -6.64
CA GLY A 340 17.81 -0.98 -7.60
C GLY A 340 17.06 0.15 -8.30
N ALA A 341 16.83 1.28 -7.63
CA ALA A 341 16.33 2.53 -8.20
C ALA A 341 17.50 3.32 -8.81
N ARG A 342 17.79 3.08 -10.11
CA ARG A 342 18.88 3.81 -10.79
C ARG A 342 18.71 5.33 -10.64
N PRO A 343 19.79 6.09 -10.40
CA PRO A 343 19.73 7.54 -10.27
C PRO A 343 19.25 8.20 -11.58
N SER A 344 18.41 9.23 -11.45
CA SER A 344 18.12 10.15 -12.55
C SER A 344 19.37 10.94 -12.91
N ASN A 345 19.62 11.17 -14.19
CA ASN A 345 20.72 12.01 -14.70
C ASN A 345 20.51 13.50 -14.34
N THR A 346 20.66 13.85 -13.07
CA THR A 346 20.73 15.23 -12.59
C THR A 346 21.61 15.30 -11.35
N ALA A 347 22.93 15.23 -11.55
CA ALA A 347 23.94 15.94 -10.76
C ALA A 347 25.31 15.80 -11.43
N VAL A 348 25.75 16.91 -12.03
CA VAL A 348 27.13 17.17 -12.45
C VAL A 348 27.99 17.39 -11.19
N ASP A 349 29.21 16.85 -11.22
CA ASP A 349 30.40 17.09 -10.39
C ASP A 349 30.36 16.91 -8.85
N SER A 350 31.16 15.96 -8.34
CA SER A 350 32.50 16.26 -7.79
C SER A 350 33.16 15.01 -7.17
N GLN A 351 34.24 14.58 -7.83
CA GLN A 351 35.44 13.89 -7.33
C GLN A 351 35.44 13.11 -5.98
N THR A 352 35.89 11.84 -6.06
CA THR A 352 36.91 11.19 -5.18
C THR A 352 36.50 9.92 -4.43
N ALA A 353 37.45 8.96 -4.47
CA ALA A 353 37.68 7.77 -3.63
C ALA A 353 36.90 6.49 -3.93
N ALA A 354 37.39 5.75 -4.92
CA ALA A 354 37.37 4.29 -4.91
C ALA A 354 38.27 3.75 -3.78
N LEU A 355 37.82 2.72 -3.07
CA LEU A 355 38.68 1.81 -2.31
C LEU A 355 38.43 0.37 -2.80
N PRO A 356 39.48 -0.44 -2.95
CA PRO A 356 39.41 -1.76 -3.55
C PRO A 356 39.02 -2.80 -2.50
N VAL A 357 38.16 -3.75 -2.86
CA VAL A 357 38.06 -5.01 -2.10
C VAL A 357 38.60 -6.15 -2.94
N THR A 358 39.70 -6.64 -2.39
CA THR A 358 40.60 -7.71 -2.76
C THR A 358 39.89 -8.96 -3.27
N LYS A 359 40.33 -9.43 -4.44
CA LYS A 359 40.14 -10.81 -4.87
C LYS A 359 40.91 -11.71 -3.92
N THR A 360 40.27 -12.73 -3.36
CA THR A 360 40.98 -13.89 -2.82
C THR A 360 40.42 -15.14 -3.48
N THR A 361 41.39 -15.91 -3.94
CA THR A 361 41.38 -16.98 -4.91
C THR A 361 40.69 -18.24 -4.37
N ALA A 362 39.80 -18.83 -5.17
CA ALA A 362 39.53 -20.26 -5.12
C ALA A 362 39.36 -20.76 -6.56
N THR A 363 40.33 -21.55 -6.98
CA THR A 363 40.50 -22.21 -8.27
C THR A 363 39.55 -23.39 -8.45
N ASN A 364 38.79 -23.41 -9.55
CA ASN A 364 38.68 -24.48 -10.56
C ASN A 364 37.28 -24.59 -11.19
N GLY A 365 37.23 -24.53 -12.53
CA GLY A 365 36.15 -25.11 -13.32
C GLY A 365 35.39 -24.17 -14.26
N ASN A 366 36.02 -23.82 -15.38
CA ASN A 366 35.45 -23.49 -16.71
C ASN A 366 33.95 -23.17 -16.84
N ALA A 367 33.62 -21.90 -17.14
CA ALA A 367 32.96 -21.49 -18.39
C ALA A 367 32.89 -19.96 -18.44
N GLU A 368 33.29 -19.40 -19.57
CA GLU A 368 33.50 -17.97 -19.84
C GLU A 368 32.28 -17.10 -19.50
N HIS A 369 32.52 -15.98 -18.81
CA HIS A 369 31.60 -14.85 -18.72
C HIS A 369 32.23 -13.67 -19.44
N ASN A 370 31.88 -13.54 -20.72
CA ASN A 370 31.91 -12.28 -21.44
C ASN A 370 30.46 -11.88 -21.68
N GLN A 371 29.97 -10.86 -20.97
CA GLN A 371 28.99 -9.96 -21.55
C GLN A 371 29.17 -8.56 -20.96
N VAL A 372 29.97 -7.80 -21.70
CA VAL A 372 29.98 -6.36 -21.83
C VAL A 372 28.57 -5.78 -21.84
N GLY A 373 28.37 -4.75 -21.02
CA GLY A 373 27.26 -3.81 -21.18
C GLY A 373 27.56 -2.81 -22.28
N ILE A 374 26.52 -2.46 -23.05
CA ILE A 374 26.32 -1.18 -23.75
C ILE A 374 24.86 -1.15 -24.22
N GLY A 375 24.17 -0.04 -23.93
CA GLY A 375 23.00 0.44 -24.68
C GLY A 375 21.61 0.10 -24.13
N GLY A 376 20.82 1.14 -23.82
CA GLY A 376 19.36 1.06 -23.87
C GLY A 376 18.63 1.73 -22.70
N LEU A 377 17.88 2.79 -23.01
CA LEU A 377 17.06 3.62 -22.14
C LEU A 377 16.01 2.84 -21.32
N GLY A 378 15.64 3.40 -20.16
CA GLY A 378 14.27 3.31 -19.63
C GLY A 378 14.02 2.36 -18.45
N VAL A 379 13.43 2.94 -17.40
CA VAL A 379 12.57 2.41 -16.32
C VAL A 379 13.13 1.35 -15.37
N GLY A 380 13.23 1.75 -14.10
CA GLY A 380 13.75 0.98 -12.98
C GLY A 380 12.86 -0.21 -12.64
N ARG A 381 13.24 -1.35 -13.18
CA ARG A 381 12.74 -2.68 -12.84
C ARG A 381 13.70 -3.29 -11.82
N TYR A 382 13.23 -3.64 -10.62
CA TYR A 382 14.07 -4.23 -9.53
C TYR A 382 14.59 -5.66 -9.84
N PHE A 383 14.65 -6.05 -11.11
CA PHE A 383 15.14 -7.34 -11.58
C PHE A 383 16.66 -7.29 -11.75
N GLY A 384 17.39 -7.94 -10.85
CA GLY A 384 18.75 -8.40 -11.11
C GLY A 384 18.72 -9.85 -11.55
N SER A 385 19.44 -10.20 -12.63
CA SER A 385 19.47 -11.55 -13.22
C SER A 385 20.25 -12.60 -12.40
N SER A 386 20.50 -12.38 -11.11
CA SER A 386 21.35 -13.27 -10.31
C SER A 386 20.85 -13.61 -8.90
N ASP A 387 19.61 -13.25 -8.53
CA ASP A 387 19.02 -13.72 -7.27
C ASP A 387 17.61 -14.26 -7.52
N THR A 388 17.55 -15.53 -7.90
CA THR A 388 16.35 -16.35 -7.74
C THR A 388 16.17 -16.63 -6.25
N ASP A 389 15.72 -15.62 -5.52
CA ASP A 389 15.30 -15.74 -4.13
C ASP A 389 14.00 -16.56 -4.09
N PRO A 390 13.92 -17.65 -3.30
CA PRO A 390 12.73 -18.52 -3.23
C PRO A 390 11.47 -17.80 -2.71
N THR A 391 11.57 -16.53 -2.31
CA THR A 391 10.47 -15.70 -1.80
C THR A 391 9.84 -14.75 -2.84
N GLY A 392 10.38 -14.63 -4.05
CA GLY A 392 9.75 -13.93 -5.18
C GLY A 392 9.44 -12.43 -4.99
N SER A 393 10.04 -11.74 -4.02
CA SER A 393 9.66 -10.37 -3.66
C SER A 393 10.29 -9.31 -4.60
N ALA A 394 9.74 -9.14 -5.80
CA ALA A 394 10.20 -8.18 -6.82
C ALA A 394 9.59 -6.77 -6.67
N TYR A 395 9.46 -6.24 -5.43
CA TYR A 395 8.85 -4.93 -5.18
C TYR A 395 9.51 -4.14 -4.04
N ALA A 396 9.49 -2.81 -4.14
CA ALA A 396 10.35 -1.92 -3.34
C ALA A 396 10.04 -2.00 -1.84
N VAL A 397 8.75 -1.95 -1.47
CA VAL A 397 8.32 -2.07 -0.07
C VAL A 397 8.65 -3.45 0.52
N GLY A 398 8.69 -4.49 -0.31
CA GLY A 398 9.04 -5.85 0.09
C GLY A 398 10.51 -5.96 0.46
N ILE A 399 11.37 -5.38 -0.38
CA ILE A 399 12.80 -5.24 -0.10
C ILE A 399 13.01 -4.42 1.19
N MET A 400 12.27 -3.32 1.38
CA MET A 400 12.34 -2.54 2.62
C MET A 400 12.02 -3.39 3.86
N LEU A 401 10.93 -4.16 3.82
CA LEU A 401 10.46 -4.93 4.99
C LEU A 401 11.14 -6.29 5.16
N ARG A 402 12.07 -6.67 4.28
CA ARG A 402 12.81 -7.94 4.34
C ARG A 402 13.53 -8.10 5.68
N GLY A 403 13.25 -9.18 6.39
CA GLY A 403 13.80 -9.49 7.72
C GLY A 403 13.37 -8.54 8.86
N TYR A 404 12.55 -7.52 8.57
CA TYR A 404 12.20 -6.48 9.54
C TYR A 404 11.32 -7.04 10.67
N TYR A 405 10.28 -7.79 10.32
CA TYR A 405 9.33 -8.34 11.29
C TYR A 405 9.92 -9.41 12.21
N GLU A 406 10.97 -10.11 11.77
CA GLU A 406 11.72 -11.05 12.62
C GLU A 406 12.44 -10.31 13.75
N ARG A 407 13.11 -9.19 13.43
CA ARG A 407 13.77 -8.33 14.42
C ARG A 407 12.77 -7.65 15.35
N VAL A 408 11.61 -7.24 14.83
CA VAL A 408 10.50 -6.72 15.66
C VAL A 408 10.04 -7.78 16.67
N ARG A 409 9.87 -9.04 16.24
CA ARG A 409 9.47 -10.14 17.13
C ARG A 409 10.46 -10.33 18.27
N ILE A 410 11.76 -10.33 17.97
CA ILE A 410 12.82 -10.39 18.98
C ILE A 410 12.73 -9.19 19.93
N GLY A 411 12.55 -7.98 19.41
CA GLY A 411 12.38 -6.77 20.23
C GLY A 411 11.17 -6.83 21.17
N ILE A 412 10.05 -7.40 20.70
CA ILE A 412 8.87 -7.65 21.54
C ILE A 412 9.22 -8.61 22.67
N TYR A 413 9.89 -9.74 22.41
CA TYR A 413 10.27 -10.67 23.48
C TYR A 413 11.20 -10.02 24.52
N ILE A 414 12.16 -9.22 24.07
CA ILE A 414 13.07 -8.49 24.97
C ILE A 414 12.29 -7.53 25.87
N ILE A 415 11.36 -6.71 25.32
CA ILE A 415 10.63 -5.75 26.15
C ILE A 415 9.67 -6.45 27.12
N VAL A 416 9.04 -7.56 26.70
CA VAL A 416 8.15 -8.33 27.56
C VAL A 416 8.94 -8.91 28.73
N ALA A 417 10.09 -9.55 28.47
CA ALA A 417 10.96 -10.07 29.52
C ALA A 417 11.46 -8.96 30.47
N TRP A 418 11.90 -7.82 29.91
CA TRP A 418 12.37 -6.67 30.68
C TRP A 418 11.28 -6.11 31.62
N ARG A 419 10.05 -5.94 31.12
CA ARG A 419 8.94 -5.41 31.90
C ARG A 419 8.45 -6.39 32.98
N ILE A 420 8.47 -7.70 32.70
CA ILE A 420 8.18 -8.73 33.71
C ILE A 420 9.22 -8.69 34.83
N ALA A 421 10.52 -8.56 34.48
CA ALA A 421 11.60 -8.46 35.45
C ALA A 421 11.45 -7.22 36.34
N LEU A 422 11.22 -6.04 35.75
CA LEU A 422 10.98 -4.79 36.50
C LEU A 422 9.73 -4.85 37.39
N GLY A 423 8.64 -5.42 36.88
CA GLY A 423 7.42 -5.60 37.67
C GLY A 423 7.65 -6.52 38.88
N SER A 424 8.40 -7.60 38.68
CA SER A 424 8.74 -8.56 39.73
C SER A 424 9.64 -7.92 40.81
N THR A 425 10.67 -7.16 40.41
CA THR A 425 11.56 -6.48 41.37
C THR A 425 10.83 -5.39 42.15
N ALA A 426 9.96 -4.60 41.50
CA ALA A 426 9.13 -3.61 42.17
C ALA A 426 8.16 -4.25 43.18
N ALA A 427 7.53 -5.38 42.83
CA ALA A 427 6.65 -6.13 43.73
C ALA A 427 7.40 -6.66 44.96
N ILE A 428 8.61 -7.21 44.78
CA ILE A 428 9.46 -7.67 45.88
C ILE A 428 9.84 -6.50 46.80
N TYR A 429 10.18 -5.34 46.23
CA TYR A 429 10.53 -4.15 47.00
C TYR A 429 9.34 -3.61 47.81
N ALA A 430 8.16 -3.50 47.18
CA ALA A 430 6.93 -3.08 47.84
C ALA A 430 6.54 -4.04 48.99
N TRP A 431 6.65 -5.35 48.76
CA TRP A 431 6.38 -6.34 49.80
C TRP A 431 7.36 -6.24 50.98
N LYS A 432 8.66 -6.03 50.71
CA LYS A 432 9.66 -5.77 51.75
C LYS A 432 9.36 -4.48 52.54
N LEU A 433 8.90 -3.43 51.87
CA LEU A 433 8.54 -2.16 52.52
C LEU A 433 7.30 -2.32 53.41
N LEU A 434 6.26 -3.00 52.93
CA LEU A 434 5.06 -3.29 53.71
C LEU A 434 5.35 -4.18 54.93
N ARG A 435 6.31 -5.10 54.82
CA ARG A 435 6.79 -5.90 55.96
C ARG A 435 7.60 -5.11 57.00
N ARG A 436 8.16 -3.95 56.64
CA ARG A 436 8.88 -3.05 57.57
C ARG A 436 7.95 -2.04 58.25
N LEU A 437 6.74 -1.84 57.70
CA LEU A 437 5.72 -0.93 58.23
C LEU A 437 4.70 -1.64 59.14
N LYS A 438 4.67 -2.97 59.12
CA LYS A 438 4.06 -3.82 60.16
C LYS A 438 5.12 -4.15 61.19
#